data_AF-A0A3M1J028-F1
#
_entry.id   AF-A0A3M1J028-F1
#
_cell.length_a   1.000
_cell.length_b   1.000
_cell.length_c   1.000
_cell.angle_alpha   90.00
_cell.angle_beta   90.00
_cell.angle_gamma   90.00
#
_symmetry.space_group_name_H-M   'P 1'
#
loop_
_entity.id
_entity.type
_entity.pdbx_description
1 polymer ?
#
loop_
_entity_poly.entity_id
_entity_poly.type
_entity_poly.pdbx_seq_one_letter_code
_entity_poly.pdbx_strand_id
1 'polypeptide(L)'
;RIISAAGSEIKEWDPATGACIRTFEGHAKGVLSVAYRPDGGRIISGSDDGSIKEWDPATGACIRTWRNIPYLNVQGWDFRGAIHDFTAEDIELLRTYGAIFSTEDEARWRRLMAERSAGAG
;
A
#
# COMPACT_ATOMS: atom_id res chain seq x y z
N ARG A 1 -14.56 -1.79 -0.51
CA ARG A 1 -14.07 -1.21 0.76
C ARG A 1 -13.26 0.03 0.41
N ILE A 2 -13.32 1.05 1.25
CA ILE A 2 -12.55 2.29 1.07
C ILE A 2 -11.48 2.35 2.17
N ILE A 3 -10.28 2.83 1.84
CA ILE A 3 -9.24 3.14 2.82
C ILE A 3 -8.92 4.61 2.80
N SER A 4 -8.66 5.17 3.97
CA SER A 4 -8.19 6.54 4.13
C SER A 4 -7.16 6.64 5.24
N ALA A 5 -6.30 7.66 5.14
CA ALA A 5 -5.43 8.10 6.22
C ALA A 5 -6.13 9.21 7.01
N ALA A 6 -6.07 9.14 8.34
CA ALA A 6 -6.62 10.13 9.26
C ALA A 6 -5.60 10.42 10.36
N GLY A 7 -4.78 11.46 10.19
CA GLY A 7 -3.67 11.72 11.10
C GLY A 7 -2.66 10.58 11.06
N SER A 8 -2.33 9.99 12.21
CA SER A 8 -1.43 8.83 12.32
C SER A 8 -2.12 7.48 12.15
N GLU A 9 -3.40 7.47 11.85
CA GLU A 9 -4.20 6.25 11.70
C GLU A 9 -4.57 6.00 10.24
N ILE A 10 -4.87 4.74 9.95
CA ILE A 10 -5.56 4.35 8.73
C ILE A 10 -6.94 3.86 9.11
N LYS A 11 -7.95 4.17 8.30
CA LYS A 11 -9.31 3.68 8.49
C LYS A 11 -9.80 2.97 7.24
N GLU A 12 -10.47 1.84 7.46
CA GLU A 12 -11.18 1.08 6.44
C GLU A 12 -12.69 1.29 6.64
N TRP A 13 -13.39 1.51 5.53
CA TRP A 13 -14.80 1.90 5.51
C TRP A 13 -15.62 1.01 4.61
N ASP A 14 -16.86 0.77 5.04
CA ASP A 14 -17.89 0.19 4.21
C ASP A 14 -18.54 1.29 3.35
N PRO A 15 -18.40 1.26 2.01
CA PRO A 15 -18.99 2.27 1.15
C PRO A 15 -20.53 2.24 1.14
N ALA A 16 -21.16 1.11 1.48
CA ALA A 16 -22.62 0.99 1.44
C ALA A 16 -23.27 1.64 2.68
N THR A 17 -22.63 1.52 3.84
CA THR A 17 -23.16 2.01 5.11
C THR A 17 -22.47 3.27 5.63
N GLY A 18 -21.29 3.60 5.09
CA GLY A 18 -20.42 4.67 5.59
C GLY A 18 -19.75 4.33 6.94
N ALA A 19 -19.95 3.11 7.46
CA ALA A 19 -19.40 2.72 8.74
C ALA A 19 -17.89 2.51 8.67
N CYS A 20 -17.18 2.95 9.71
CA CYS A 20 -15.78 2.57 9.92
C CYS A 20 -15.75 1.09 10.32
N ILE A 21 -15.18 0.25 9.44
CA ILE A 21 -15.00 -1.18 9.68
C ILE A 21 -13.82 -1.39 10.64
N ARG A 22 -12.75 -0.61 10.44
CA ARG A 22 -11.52 -0.78 11.18
C ARG A 22 -10.66 0.46 11.22
N THR A 23 -9.89 0.57 12.30
CA THR A 23 -8.77 1.49 12.43
C THR A 23 -7.48 0.69 12.59
N PHE A 24 -6.43 1.09 11.88
CA PHE A 24 -5.09 0.53 11.97
C PHE A 24 -4.20 1.58 12.65
N GLU A 25 -3.73 1.24 13.84
CA GLU A 25 -2.92 2.10 14.70
C GLU A 25 -1.47 1.61 14.71
N GLY A 26 -0.51 2.53 14.74
CA GLY A 26 0.90 2.17 14.91
C GLY A 26 1.90 3.08 14.23
N HIS A 27 1.46 4.02 13.38
CA HIS A 27 2.34 5.11 12.96
C HIS A 27 2.48 6.15 14.06
N ALA A 28 3.69 6.69 14.22
CA ALA A 28 4.00 7.69 15.24
C ALA A 28 3.73 9.13 14.78
N LYS A 29 3.53 9.33 13.46
CA LYS A 29 3.20 10.61 12.83
C LYS A 29 2.20 10.42 11.70
N GLY A 30 1.84 11.52 11.04
CA GLY A 30 0.88 11.58 9.96
C GLY A 30 1.16 10.56 8.84
N VAL A 31 0.16 9.74 8.52
CA VAL A 31 0.15 8.85 7.37
C VAL A 31 -0.05 9.71 6.12
N LEU A 32 0.94 9.67 5.23
CA LEU A 32 0.97 10.50 4.02
C LEU A 32 0.30 9.80 2.85
N SER A 33 0.33 8.47 2.83
CA SER A 33 -0.29 7.68 1.77
C SER A 33 -0.63 6.27 2.25
N VAL A 34 -1.68 5.70 1.66
CA VAL A 34 -2.19 4.36 1.98
C VAL A 34 -2.78 3.72 0.73
N ALA A 35 -2.57 2.42 0.57
CA ALA A 35 -3.08 1.65 -0.58
C ALA A 35 -3.39 0.20 -0.21
N TYR A 36 -4.39 -0.39 -0.89
CA TYR A 36 -4.55 -1.84 -0.89
C TYR A 36 -3.60 -2.47 -1.91
N ARG A 37 -3.18 -3.69 -1.62
CA ARG A 37 -2.67 -4.59 -2.66
C ARG A 37 -3.80 -4.89 -3.67
N PRO A 38 -3.50 -5.08 -4.98
CA PRO A 38 -4.53 -5.36 -5.99
C PRO A 38 -5.36 -6.63 -5.77
N ASP A 39 -4.88 -7.58 -4.93
CA ASP A 39 -5.65 -8.77 -4.54
C ASP A 39 -6.51 -8.55 -3.28
N GLY A 40 -6.45 -7.36 -2.68
CA GLY A 40 -7.16 -6.98 -1.45
C GLY A 40 -6.61 -7.64 -0.18
N GLY A 41 -5.53 -8.43 -0.26
CA GLY A 41 -5.04 -9.23 0.85
C GLY A 41 -4.19 -8.45 1.85
N ARG A 42 -3.71 -7.26 1.49
CA ARG A 42 -2.80 -6.44 2.30
C ARG A 42 -3.08 -4.96 2.14
N ILE A 43 -2.76 -4.18 3.17
CA ILE A 43 -2.70 -2.72 3.11
C ILE A 43 -1.26 -2.29 3.34
N ILE A 44 -0.79 -1.28 2.60
CA ILE A 44 0.49 -0.63 2.82
C ILE A 44 0.24 0.84 3.13
N SER A 45 1.04 1.40 4.04
CA SER A 45 1.04 2.83 4.33
C SER A 45 2.45 3.37 4.48
N GLY A 46 2.61 4.65 4.13
CA GLY A 46 3.81 5.44 4.39
C GLY A 46 3.47 6.62 5.30
N SER A 47 4.34 6.89 6.27
CA SER A 47 4.17 7.98 7.23
C SER A 47 5.39 8.90 7.30
N ASP A 48 5.15 10.13 7.75
CA ASP A 48 6.19 11.10 8.11
C ASP A 48 7.05 10.66 9.30
N ASP A 49 6.67 9.58 9.99
CA ASP A 49 7.50 8.95 11.03
C ASP A 49 8.74 8.22 10.47
N GLY A 50 8.90 8.22 9.15
CA GLY A 50 9.99 7.52 8.49
C GLY A 50 9.79 6.01 8.50
N SER A 51 8.54 5.54 8.45
CA SER A 51 8.23 4.13 8.27
C SER A 51 7.22 3.86 7.16
N ILE A 52 7.38 2.69 6.54
CA ILE A 52 6.35 2.03 5.73
C ILE A 52 5.85 0.84 6.53
N LYS A 53 4.54 0.63 6.58
CA LYS A 53 3.94 -0.50 7.31
C LYS A 53 3.05 -1.33 6.40
N GLU A 54 3.13 -2.64 6.57
CA GLU A 54 2.19 -3.61 5.99
C GLU A 54 1.19 -4.05 7.05
N TRP A 55 -0.07 -4.10 6.66
CA TRP A 55 -1.17 -4.44 7.54
C TRP A 55 -1.99 -5.60 6.99
N ASP A 56 -2.50 -6.41 7.91
CA ASP A 56 -3.51 -7.41 7.63
C ASP A 56 -4.91 -6.77 7.66
N PRO A 57 -5.62 -6.66 6.52
CA PRO A 57 -6.97 -6.13 6.47
C PRO A 57 -8.03 -7.06 7.07
N ALA A 58 -7.69 -8.26 7.55
CA ALA A 58 -8.61 -9.14 8.29
C ALA A 58 -8.51 -8.97 9.81
N THR A 59 -7.32 -8.66 10.33
CA THR A 59 -7.07 -8.53 11.78
C THR A 59 -6.78 -7.11 12.25
N GLY A 60 -6.31 -6.22 11.36
CA GLY A 60 -5.80 -4.90 11.73
C GLY A 60 -4.34 -4.88 12.16
N ALA A 61 -3.69 -6.05 12.23
CA ALA A 61 -2.34 -6.17 12.74
C ALA A 61 -1.31 -5.57 11.77
N CYS A 62 -0.28 -4.91 12.33
CA CYS A 62 0.92 -4.57 11.59
C CYS A 62 1.77 -5.84 11.40
N ILE A 63 1.93 -6.26 10.15
CA ILE A 63 2.69 -7.46 9.78
C ILE A 63 4.18 -7.12 9.72
N ARG A 64 4.51 -6.00 9.08
CA ARG A 64 5.90 -5.58 8.83
C ARG A 64 6.04 -4.07 8.89
N THR A 65 7.24 -3.64 9.26
CA THR A 65 7.65 -2.23 9.26
C THR A 65 9.00 -2.12 8.57
N TRP A 66 9.09 -1.25 7.57
CA TRP A 66 10.33 -0.86 6.91
C TRP A 66 10.68 0.59 7.25
N ARG A 67 11.97 0.94 7.15
CA ARG A 67 12.38 2.34 7.22
C ARG A 67 11.94 3.04 5.93
N ASN A 68 11.39 4.22 6.10
CA ASN A 68 11.05 5.12 5.03
C ASN A 68 11.90 6.38 5.17
N ILE A 69 12.25 6.98 4.05
CA ILE A 69 12.69 8.37 4.08
C ILE A 69 11.46 9.26 4.28
N PRO A 70 11.59 10.42 4.95
CA PRO A 70 10.52 11.40 4.97
C PRO A 70 10.11 11.73 3.51
N TYR A 71 8.82 11.94 3.27
CA TYR A 71 8.23 12.36 1.98
C TYR A 71 7.88 11.31 0.92
N LEU A 72 7.92 10.00 1.22
CA LEU A 72 7.49 9.00 0.23
C LEU A 72 5.98 9.02 -0.02
N ASN A 73 5.57 9.46 -1.20
CA ASN A 73 4.19 9.35 -1.68
C ASN A 73 3.98 7.99 -2.34
N VAL A 74 3.48 6.99 -1.60
CA VAL A 74 3.18 5.65 -2.14
C VAL A 74 1.85 5.56 -2.91
N GLN A 75 1.36 6.67 -3.48
CA GLN A 75 0.12 6.64 -4.27
C GLN A 75 0.23 5.63 -5.40
N GLY A 76 -0.65 4.62 -5.39
CA GLY A 76 -0.71 3.60 -6.43
C GLY A 76 0.46 2.63 -6.45
N TRP A 77 1.19 2.46 -5.34
CA TRP A 77 2.34 1.54 -5.25
C TRP A 77 3.53 1.93 -6.16
N ASP A 78 3.65 3.20 -6.54
CA ASP A 78 4.77 3.70 -7.34
C ASP A 78 5.95 4.14 -6.46
N PHE A 79 7.05 3.38 -6.52
CA PHE A 79 8.31 3.65 -5.83
C PHE A 79 9.37 4.26 -6.77
N ARG A 80 9.01 4.65 -7.99
CA ARG A 80 9.95 5.32 -8.90
C ARG A 80 10.36 6.67 -8.30
N GLY A 81 11.68 6.87 -8.16
CA GLY A 81 12.23 8.08 -7.54
C GLY A 81 12.22 8.06 -6.00
N ALA A 82 11.75 6.96 -5.38
CA ALA A 82 11.92 6.71 -3.96
C ALA A 82 13.39 6.36 -3.67
N ILE A 83 14.00 7.01 -2.67
CA ILE A 83 15.24 6.50 -2.06
C ILE A 83 14.82 5.54 -0.95
N HIS A 84 15.09 4.25 -1.12
CA HIS A 84 14.72 3.21 -0.16
C HIS A 84 15.92 2.31 0.17
N ASP A 85 15.90 1.67 1.34
CA ASP A 85 16.88 0.65 1.75
C ASP A 85 16.37 -0.79 1.52
N PHE A 86 15.30 -0.96 0.74
CA PHE A 86 14.77 -2.27 0.34
C PHE A 86 15.85 -3.16 -0.25
N THR A 87 15.93 -4.38 0.26
CA THR A 87 16.77 -5.42 -0.34
C THR A 87 16.20 -5.86 -1.68
N ALA A 88 16.98 -6.60 -2.48
CA ALA A 88 16.45 -7.20 -3.70
C ALA A 88 15.25 -8.13 -3.42
N GLU A 89 15.24 -8.82 -2.28
CA GLU A 89 14.12 -9.65 -1.85
C GLU A 89 12.88 -8.81 -1.51
N ASP A 90 13.05 -7.69 -0.82
CA ASP A 90 11.96 -6.75 -0.54
C ASP A 90 11.37 -6.18 -1.85
N ILE A 91 12.22 -5.80 -2.81
CA ILE A 91 11.79 -5.28 -4.12
C ILE A 91 11.02 -6.36 -4.89
N GLU A 92 11.54 -7.59 -4.95
CA GLU A 92 10.84 -8.70 -5.62
C GLU A 92 9.52 -9.02 -4.93
N LEU A 93 9.49 -9.04 -3.59
CA LEU A 93 8.28 -9.22 -2.81
C LEU A 93 7.26 -8.12 -3.09
N LEU A 94 7.66 -6.86 -3.04
CA LEU A 94 6.82 -5.70 -3.31
C LEU A 94 6.33 -5.70 -4.77
N ARG A 95 7.14 -6.14 -5.73
CA ARG A 95 6.72 -6.37 -7.12
C ARG A 95 5.62 -7.42 -7.22
N THR A 96 5.65 -8.49 -6.43
CA THR A 96 4.54 -9.47 -6.38
C THR A 96 3.24 -8.85 -5.88
N TYR A 97 3.35 -7.72 -5.17
CA TYR A 97 2.22 -6.97 -4.67
C TYR A 97 1.81 -5.81 -5.59
N GLY A 98 2.46 -5.64 -6.74
CA GLY A 98 2.14 -4.60 -7.72
C GLY A 98 2.93 -3.30 -7.56
N ALA A 99 3.99 -3.31 -6.75
CA ALA A 99 4.93 -2.20 -6.67
C ALA A 99 5.59 -1.91 -8.01
N ILE A 100 5.64 -0.63 -8.36
CA ILE A 100 6.30 -0.12 -9.55
C ILE A 100 7.63 0.48 -9.12
N PHE A 101 8.74 -0.16 -9.43
CA PHE A 101 10.09 0.38 -9.23
C PHE A 101 10.71 0.92 -10.52
N SER A 102 10.08 0.62 -11.66
CA SER A 102 10.57 0.96 -12.99
C SER A 102 9.42 1.15 -13.99
N THR A 103 9.71 1.75 -15.14
CA THR A 103 8.74 1.86 -16.25
C THR A 103 8.32 0.49 -16.81
N GLU A 104 9.16 -0.51 -16.68
CA GLU A 104 8.86 -1.89 -17.06
C GLU A 104 7.85 -2.53 -16.10
N ASP A 105 8.01 -2.28 -14.79
CA ASP A 105 7.04 -2.73 -13.78
C ASP A 105 5.65 -2.11 -14.03
N GLU A 106 5.58 -0.84 -14.44
CA GLU A 106 4.32 -0.17 -14.81
C GLU A 106 3.68 -0.81 -16.05
N ALA A 107 4.46 -1.08 -17.10
CA ALA A 107 3.96 -1.71 -18.31
C ALA A 107 3.45 -3.13 -18.04
N ARG A 108 4.17 -3.90 -17.20
CA ARG A 108 3.75 -5.23 -16.73
C ARG A 108 2.44 -5.15 -15.96
N TRP A 109 2.32 -4.19 -15.04
CA TRP A 109 1.12 -3.99 -14.25
C TRP A 109 -0.09 -3.64 -15.13
N ARG A 110 0.06 -2.72 -16.08
CA ARG A 110 -1.03 -2.34 -17.00
C ARG A 110 -1.52 -3.53 -17.85
N ARG A 111 -0.61 -4.41 -18.29
CA ARG A 111 -0.97 -5.64 -19.02
C ARG A 111 -1.75 -6.61 -18.13
N LEU A 112 -1.27 -6.89 -16.91
CA LEU A 112 -1.95 -7.76 -15.95
C LEU A 112 -3.38 -7.28 -15.64
N MET A 113 -3.56 -5.96 -15.47
CA MET A 113 -4.90 -5.40 -15.20
C MET A 113 -5.81 -5.47 -16.43
N ALA A 114 -5.27 -5.26 -17.64
CA ALA A 114 -6.02 -5.39 -18.88
C ALA A 114 -6.48 -6.84 -19.16
N GLU A 115 -5.61 -7.83 -18.93
CA GLU A 115 -5.94 -9.25 -19.09
C GLU A 115 -7.03 -9.71 -18.12
N ARG A 116 -6.99 -9.24 -16.86
CA ARG A 116 -8.03 -9.53 -15.86
C ARG A 116 -9.37 -8.89 -16.20
N SER A 117 -9.36 -7.72 -16.84
CA SER A 117 -10.58 -7.08 -17.36
C SER A 117 -11.16 -7.82 -18.55
N ALA A 118 -10.34 -8.51 -19.34
CA ALA A 118 -10.78 -9.25 -20.52
C ALA A 118 -11.29 -10.66 -20.21
N GLY A 119 -10.81 -11.30 -19.14
CA GLY A 119 -11.23 -12.64 -18.71
C GLY A 119 -12.52 -12.70 -17.87
N ALA A 120 -13.15 -11.56 -17.59
CA ALA A 120 -14.38 -11.45 -16.80
C ALA A 120 -15.65 -11.29 -17.67
N GLY A 121 -15.57 -11.57 -18.98
CA GLY A 121 -16.67 -11.49 -19.95
C GLY A 121 -17.39 -12.81 -20.16
#